data_AF-A0A1S2QXG3-F1
#
_entry.id   AF-A0A1S2QXG3-F1
#
_cell.length_a   1.000
_cell.length_b   1.000
_cell.length_c   1.000
_cell.angle_alpha   90.00
_cell.angle_beta   90.00
_cell.angle_gamma   90.00
#
_symmetry.space_group_name_H-M   'P 1'
#
loop_
_entity.id
_entity.type
_entity.pdbx_description
1 polymer ?
#
loop_
_entity_poly.entity_id
_entity_poly.type
_entity_poly.pdbx_seq_one_letter_code
_entity_poly.pdbx_strand_id
1 'polypeptide(L)'
;MLDNRNNSGWADMRMSNRNCDCDCNGVGQPNEGCCSESRLIGEGIEQTILPGGNGVYRALADLVCSGGCFGDERLISYDWGLSRITGNSKLQACPNKLGDNTVRVTGSGIFFLRVTVTFRCFGSNAVHTCVKSVEQTFSQGI
;
A
#
# COMPACT_ATOMS: atom_id res chain seq x y z
N MET A 1 27.65 -25.49 4.06
CA MET A 1 26.59 -24.61 4.58
C MET A 1 26.43 -23.49 3.56
N LEU A 2 25.37 -23.57 2.75
CA LEU A 2 25.15 -22.65 1.62
C LEU A 2 24.51 -21.36 2.13
N ASP A 3 25.21 -20.24 1.95
CA ASP A 3 24.79 -18.88 2.32
C ASP A 3 23.62 -18.46 1.41
N ASN A 4 22.42 -18.33 2.00
CA ASN A 4 21.15 -18.01 1.33
C ASN A 4 21.01 -16.51 0.96
N ARG A 5 22.08 -15.89 0.47
CA ARG A 5 22.11 -14.43 0.18
C ARG A 5 21.53 -14.02 -1.17
N ASN A 6 20.87 -14.94 -1.87
CA ASN A 6 20.26 -14.68 -3.18
C ASN A 6 18.72 -14.86 -3.16
N ASN A 7 18.09 -14.70 -1.99
CA ASN A 7 16.64 -14.65 -1.91
C ASN A 7 16.14 -13.29 -2.43
N SER A 8 15.30 -13.34 -3.45
CA SER A 8 14.76 -12.23 -4.24
C SER A 8 13.79 -11.29 -3.50
N GLY A 9 13.95 -11.15 -2.18
CA GLY A 9 13.11 -10.34 -1.30
C GLY A 9 13.80 -9.11 -0.70
N TRP A 10 15.02 -8.80 -1.13
CA TRP A 10 15.72 -7.57 -0.75
C TRP A 10 15.66 -6.60 -1.92
N ALA A 11 14.49 -5.98 -2.10
CA ALA A 11 14.37 -4.83 -2.98
C ALA A 11 15.27 -3.71 -2.42
N ASP A 12 16.44 -3.58 -3.03
CA ASP A 12 17.23 -2.36 -3.23
C ASP A 12 16.95 -1.25 -2.19
N MET A 13 17.53 -1.38 -0.99
CA MET A 13 17.67 -0.24 -0.07
C MET A 13 18.62 0.77 -0.73
N ARG A 14 18.11 1.61 -1.62
CA ARG A 14 18.84 2.78 -2.13
C ARG A 14 18.90 3.83 -1.02
N MET A 15 19.73 3.57 -0.01
CA MET A 15 20.27 4.59 0.88
C MET A 15 21.23 5.46 0.06
N SER A 16 20.69 6.42 -0.69
CA SER A 16 21.51 7.52 -1.19
C SER A 16 21.59 8.58 -0.10
N ASN A 17 22.59 8.42 0.76
CA ASN A 17 22.98 9.41 1.75
C ASN A 17 23.59 10.62 1.02
N ARG A 18 22.78 11.62 0.66
CA ARG A 18 23.27 12.92 0.20
C ARG A 18 22.54 14.03 0.95
N ASN A 19 23.33 14.70 1.79
CA ASN A 19 22.99 15.94 2.48
C ASN A 19 22.69 17.02 1.42
N CYS A 20 21.41 17.28 1.11
CA CYS A 20 20.97 18.32 0.15
C CYS A 20 19.57 18.83 0.55
N ASP A 21 19.40 20.15 0.57
CA ASP A 21 18.15 20.87 0.80
C ASP A 21 16.93 20.17 0.17
N CYS A 22 15.95 19.85 1.01
CA CYS A 22 14.69 19.25 0.58
C CYS A 22 13.75 20.33 0.02
N ASP A 23 14.04 20.86 -1.17
CA ASP A 23 13.15 21.81 -1.86
C ASP A 23 12.00 21.06 -2.56
N CYS A 24 11.02 20.61 -1.77
CA CYS A 24 9.74 20.17 -2.29
C CYS A 24 8.72 21.32 -2.20
N ASN A 25 8.52 22.01 -3.32
CA ASN A 25 7.60 23.16 -3.43
C ASN A 25 6.10 22.79 -3.38
N GLY A 26 5.73 21.66 -2.77
CA GLY A 26 4.34 21.24 -2.61
C GLY A 26 3.78 21.71 -1.28
N VAL A 27 3.07 22.84 -1.28
CA VAL A 27 2.48 23.42 -0.07
C VAL A 27 1.10 22.80 0.18
N GLY A 28 1.02 21.89 1.16
CA GLY A 28 -0.19 21.71 1.98
C GLY A 28 -1.40 20.98 1.40
N GLN A 29 -1.39 20.49 0.16
CA GLN A 29 -2.50 19.67 -0.38
C GLN A 29 -2.14 18.17 -0.44
N PRO A 30 -3.11 17.25 -0.19
CA PRO A 30 -2.87 15.83 -0.35
C PRO A 30 -2.45 15.52 -1.80
N ASN A 31 -1.42 14.69 -1.98
CA ASN A 31 -0.83 14.32 -3.28
C ASN A 31 0.09 15.36 -3.94
N GLU A 32 0.40 16.46 -3.26
CA GLU A 32 1.42 17.41 -3.68
C GLU A 32 2.71 17.25 -2.86
N GLY A 33 3.84 17.66 -3.42
CA GLY A 33 5.15 17.59 -2.76
C GLY A 33 5.89 16.28 -3.02
N CYS A 34 6.79 15.91 -2.12
CA CYS A 34 7.82 14.90 -2.41
C CYS A 34 7.30 13.49 -2.68
N CYS A 35 6.06 13.18 -2.30
CA CYS A 35 5.44 11.88 -2.53
C CYS A 35 4.49 11.86 -3.73
N SER A 36 4.43 12.92 -4.56
CA SER A 36 3.43 13.07 -5.63
C SER A 36 3.47 11.93 -6.65
N GLU A 37 4.65 11.33 -6.85
CA GLU A 37 4.89 10.18 -7.74
C GLU A 37 4.53 8.83 -7.12
N SER A 38 4.29 8.78 -5.80
CA SER A 38 3.83 7.57 -5.13
C SER A 38 2.45 7.17 -5.65
N ARG A 39 2.23 5.87 -5.83
CA ARG A 39 1.04 5.37 -6.55
C ARG A 39 0.66 3.94 -6.17
N LEU A 40 -0.53 3.56 -6.57
CA LEU A 40 -0.94 2.15 -6.65
C LEU A 40 -0.53 1.59 -8.02
N ILE A 41 0.08 0.41 -8.06
CA ILE A 41 0.62 -0.21 -9.28
C ILE A 41 -0.44 -1.12 -9.92
N GLY A 42 -0.54 -1.07 -11.26
CA GLY A 42 -1.48 -1.91 -12.01
C GLY A 42 -2.91 -1.63 -11.59
N GLU A 43 -3.66 -2.68 -11.29
CA GLU A 43 -5.04 -2.57 -10.76
C GLU A 43 -5.06 -2.07 -9.29
N GLY A 44 -3.92 -2.08 -8.60
CA GLY A 44 -3.76 -1.59 -7.23
C GLY A 44 -4.09 -2.58 -6.11
N ILE A 45 -4.90 -3.60 -6.38
CA ILE A 45 -5.18 -4.73 -5.46
C ILE A 45 -4.98 -6.04 -6.21
N GLU A 46 -4.18 -6.93 -5.62
CA GLU A 46 -3.97 -8.31 -6.08
C GLU A 46 -4.71 -9.29 -5.16
N GLN A 47 -5.31 -10.34 -5.74
CA GLN A 47 -6.02 -11.38 -5.01
C GLN A 47 -5.24 -12.70 -5.06
N THR A 48 -5.08 -13.35 -3.91
CA THR A 48 -4.69 -14.75 -3.77
C THR A 48 -5.85 -15.54 -3.17
N ILE A 49 -6.43 -16.46 -3.95
CA ILE A 49 -7.51 -17.34 -3.48
C ILE A 49 -6.89 -18.49 -2.68
N LEU A 50 -7.34 -18.66 -1.44
CA LEU A 50 -6.94 -19.77 -0.57
C LEU A 50 -7.91 -20.96 -0.70
N PRO A 51 -7.43 -22.19 -0.44
CA PRO A 51 -8.29 -23.36 -0.30
C PRO A 51 -9.42 -23.10 0.71
N GLY A 52 -10.65 -23.49 0.36
CA GLY A 52 -11.83 -23.29 1.20
C GLY A 52 -12.55 -21.94 1.02
N GLY A 53 -12.31 -21.24 -0.09
CA GLY A 53 -13.11 -20.07 -0.48
C GLY A 53 -12.82 -18.80 0.31
N ASN A 54 -11.63 -18.68 0.92
CA ASN A 54 -11.16 -17.43 1.53
C ASN A 54 -10.18 -16.74 0.58
N GLY A 55 -10.08 -15.41 0.66
CA GLY A 55 -9.15 -14.62 -0.16
C GLY A 55 -8.20 -13.80 0.69
N VAL A 56 -6.92 -13.77 0.31
CA VAL A 56 -5.95 -12.79 0.79
C VAL A 56 -5.78 -11.76 -0.30
N TYR A 57 -5.94 -10.49 0.07
CA TYR A 57 -5.85 -9.35 -0.84
C TYR A 57 -4.64 -8.52 -0.44
N ARG A 58 -3.88 -8.07 -1.43
CA ARG A 58 -2.67 -7.29 -1.23
C ARG A 58 -2.76 -5.99 -2.02
N ALA A 59 -2.52 -4.86 -1.37
CA ALA A 59 -2.38 -3.58 -2.03
C ALA A 59 -0.99 -3.48 -2.67
N LEU A 60 -0.95 -3.19 -3.96
CA LEU A 60 0.28 -2.96 -4.71
C LEU A 60 0.59 -1.47 -4.68
N ALA A 61 1.42 -1.04 -3.74
CA ALA A 61 1.78 0.35 -3.52
C ALA A 61 3.27 0.57 -3.83
N ASP A 62 3.56 1.68 -4.50
CA ASP A 62 4.90 2.13 -4.87
C ASP A 62 5.17 3.47 -4.18
N LEU A 63 6.08 3.48 -3.22
CA LEU A 63 6.49 4.70 -2.52
C LEU A 63 7.66 5.34 -3.27
N VAL A 64 7.40 6.52 -3.82
CA VAL A 64 8.41 7.34 -4.50
C VAL A 64 8.53 8.66 -3.78
N CYS A 65 9.73 8.94 -3.26
CA CYS A 65 10.10 10.22 -2.67
C CYS A 65 11.08 10.95 -3.58
N SER A 66 10.78 12.22 -3.87
CA SER A 66 11.62 13.12 -4.68
C SER A 66 12.19 14.27 -3.84
N GLY A 67 13.06 15.08 -4.44
CA GLY A 67 13.55 16.32 -3.82
C GLY A 67 14.31 16.14 -2.50
N GLY A 68 15.18 15.12 -2.40
CA GLY A 68 15.99 14.87 -1.20
C GLY A 68 15.22 14.27 -0.02
N CYS A 69 13.91 14.05 -0.16
CA CYS A 69 13.13 13.37 0.86
C CYS A 69 13.28 11.85 0.78
N PHE A 70 13.07 11.22 1.92
CA PHE A 70 13.12 9.77 2.04
C PHE A 70 11.79 9.23 2.59
N GLY A 71 11.53 7.96 2.35
CA GLY A 71 10.33 7.28 2.83
C GLY A 71 10.67 5.88 3.29
N ASP A 72 9.79 5.30 4.10
CA ASP A 72 9.89 3.91 4.55
C ASP A 72 8.54 3.23 4.30
N GLU A 73 8.56 2.11 3.59
CA GLU A 73 7.35 1.32 3.31
C GLU A 73 6.62 0.89 4.59
N ARG A 74 7.37 0.72 5.69
CA ARG A 74 6.81 0.39 7.01
C ARG A 74 5.93 1.49 7.58
N LEU A 75 6.05 2.71 7.06
CA LEU A 75 5.27 3.87 7.48
C LEU A 75 4.08 4.16 6.54
N ILE A 76 3.90 3.36 5.49
CA ILE A 76 2.72 3.42 4.64
C ILE A 76 1.52 2.89 5.42
N SER A 77 0.44 3.67 5.45
CA SER A 77 -0.81 3.23 6.05
C SER A 77 -1.77 2.74 4.98
N TYR A 78 -2.41 1.61 5.25
CA TYR A 78 -3.42 0.98 4.41
C TYR A 78 -4.73 0.94 5.20
N ASP A 79 -5.78 1.55 4.65
CA ASP A 79 -7.14 1.50 5.18
C ASP A 79 -8.03 0.72 4.20
N TRP A 80 -8.49 -0.46 4.63
CA TRP A 80 -9.28 -1.39 3.84
C TRP A 80 -10.78 -1.25 4.10
N GLY A 81 -11.55 -1.02 3.05
CA GLY A 81 -13.01 -1.01 3.08
C GLY A 81 -13.58 -2.20 2.31
N LEU A 82 -14.63 -2.84 2.84
CA LEU A 82 -15.38 -3.87 2.11
C LEU A 82 -16.87 -3.53 2.09
N SER A 83 -17.44 -3.51 0.89
CA SER A 83 -18.89 -3.35 0.67
C SER A 83 -19.43 -4.57 -0.06
N ARG A 84 -20.34 -5.30 0.56
CA ARG A 84 -20.94 -6.50 -0.03
C ARG A 84 -21.93 -6.12 -1.13
N ILE A 85 -21.88 -6.83 -2.26
CA ILE A 85 -22.94 -6.82 -3.28
C ILE A 85 -23.87 -8.02 -3.05
N THR A 86 -23.29 -9.21 -2.89
CA THR A 86 -24.01 -10.45 -2.58
C THR A 86 -23.27 -11.28 -1.52
N GLY A 87 -23.96 -12.27 -0.94
CA GLY A 87 -23.37 -13.20 0.02
C GLY A 87 -23.02 -12.57 1.37
N ASN A 88 -21.97 -13.08 2.03
CA ASN A 88 -21.62 -12.76 3.42
C ASN A 88 -20.15 -12.38 3.64
N SER A 89 -19.45 -11.94 2.58
CA SER A 89 -18.05 -11.52 2.65
C SER A 89 -17.77 -10.47 3.74
N LYS A 90 -16.66 -10.64 4.46
CA LYS A 90 -16.22 -9.72 5.53
C LYS A 90 -14.70 -9.76 5.73
N LEU A 91 -14.13 -8.63 6.16
CA LEU A 91 -12.74 -8.53 6.58
C LEU A 91 -12.54 -9.27 7.90
N GLN A 92 -11.47 -10.07 8.01
CA GLN A 92 -11.20 -10.90 9.18
C GLN A 92 -10.53 -10.12 10.33
N ALA A 93 -9.89 -8.99 10.05
CA ALA A 93 -9.06 -8.26 11.01
C ALA A 93 -9.21 -6.74 10.83
N CYS A 94 -8.46 -5.98 11.66
CA CYS A 94 -8.40 -4.53 11.59
C CYS A 94 -8.14 -4.06 10.14
N PRO A 95 -9.02 -3.20 9.59
CA PRO A 95 -8.88 -2.68 8.23
C PRO A 95 -7.75 -1.67 8.12
N ASN A 96 -7.40 -1.01 9.22
CA ASN A 96 -6.35 -0.02 9.30
C ASN A 96 -5.05 -0.68 9.72
N LYS A 97 -4.05 -0.61 8.85
CA LYS A 97 -2.74 -1.23 9.04
C LYS A 97 -1.62 -0.28 8.66
N LEU A 98 -0.47 -0.47 9.30
CA LEU A 98 0.76 0.28 9.03
C LEU A 98 1.84 -0.71 8.59
N GLY A 99 2.40 -0.52 7.39
CA GLY A 99 3.39 -1.42 6.79
C GLY A 99 2.85 -2.79 6.33
N ASP A 100 1.66 -3.21 6.77
CA ASP A 100 1.00 -4.42 6.31
C ASP A 100 -0.04 -4.10 5.23
N ASN A 101 0.35 -4.38 3.98
CA ASN A 101 -0.44 -4.17 2.78
C ASN A 101 -1.41 -5.30 2.48
N THR A 102 -1.69 -6.21 3.42
CA THR A 102 -2.56 -7.36 3.20
C THR A 102 -3.83 -7.31 4.03
N VAL A 103 -4.92 -7.85 3.50
CA VAL A 103 -6.13 -8.13 4.26
C VAL A 103 -6.72 -9.47 3.88
N ARG A 104 -7.34 -10.15 4.85
CA ARG A 104 -8.04 -11.41 4.61
C ARG A 104 -9.53 -11.18 4.59
N VAL A 105 -10.18 -11.66 3.53
CA VAL A 105 -11.63 -11.69 3.40
C VAL A 105 -12.11 -13.12 3.57
N THR A 106 -13.11 -13.28 4.42
CA THR A 106 -13.80 -14.55 4.68
C THR A 106 -15.25 -14.45 4.23
N GLY A 107 -15.89 -15.59 3.99
CA GLY A 107 -17.25 -15.66 3.44
C GLY A 107 -17.25 -15.83 1.92
N SER A 108 -18.44 -15.81 1.33
CA SER A 108 -18.62 -15.96 -0.12
C SER A 108 -19.52 -14.86 -0.69
N GLY A 109 -19.49 -14.72 -2.01
CA GLY A 109 -20.28 -13.77 -2.78
C GLY A 109 -19.44 -12.75 -3.52
N ILE A 110 -20.11 -11.71 -4.02
CA ILE A 110 -19.52 -10.62 -4.79
C ILE A 110 -19.43 -9.39 -3.88
N PHE A 111 -18.30 -8.68 -3.90
CA PHE A 111 -18.09 -7.49 -3.08
C PHE A 111 -17.14 -6.49 -3.74
N PHE A 112 -17.27 -5.23 -3.36
CA PHE A 112 -16.26 -4.21 -3.59
C PHE A 112 -15.23 -4.24 -2.47
N LEU A 113 -13.96 -4.25 -2.84
CA LEU A 113 -12.85 -4.06 -1.93
C LEU A 113 -12.15 -2.76 -2.29
N ARG A 114 -12.11 -1.84 -1.33
CA ARG A 114 -11.42 -0.56 -1.42
C ARG A 114 -10.17 -0.59 -0.56
N VAL A 115 -9.10 0.02 -1.04
CA VAL A 115 -7.96 0.37 -0.20
C VAL A 115 -7.62 1.84 -0.38
N THR A 116 -7.41 2.54 0.73
CA THR A 116 -6.83 3.87 0.76
C THR A 116 -5.43 3.76 1.32
N VAL A 117 -4.44 4.20 0.55
CA VAL A 117 -3.02 4.14 0.89
C VAL A 117 -2.51 5.54 1.16
N THR A 118 -1.92 5.72 2.34
CA THR A 118 -1.29 6.97 2.76
C THR A 118 0.23 6.80 2.75
N PHE A 119 0.87 7.45 1.79
CA PHE A 119 2.32 7.54 1.66
C PHE A 119 2.86 8.72 2.46
N ARG A 120 4.04 8.54 3.06
CA ARG A 120 4.74 9.60 3.80
C ARG A 120 6.18 9.68 3.35
N CYS A 121 6.58 10.87 2.91
CA CYS A 121 7.97 11.23 2.68
C CYS A 121 8.41 12.26 3.72
N PHE A 122 9.61 12.07 4.25
CA PHE A 122 10.22 12.88 5.29
C PHE A 122 11.36 13.69 4.68
N GLY A 123 11.27 15.01 4.82
CA GLY A 123 12.37 15.93 4.58
C GLY A 123 13.01 16.37 5.89
N SER A 124 14.01 17.24 5.81
CA SER A 124 14.73 17.78 6.98
C SER A 124 13.80 18.47 7.99
N ASN A 125 12.74 19.14 7.53
CA ASN A 125 11.83 19.92 8.39
C ASN A 125 10.33 19.68 8.15
N ALA A 126 9.97 18.73 7.27
CA ALA A 126 8.58 18.53 6.86
C ALA A 126 8.24 17.06 6.60
N VAL A 127 6.97 16.71 6.82
CA VAL A 127 6.39 15.42 6.42
C VAL A 127 5.37 15.68 5.32
N HIS A 128 5.61 15.12 4.15
CA HIS A 128 4.70 15.18 3.00
C HIS A 128 3.85 13.93 2.97
N THR A 129 2.52 14.12 2.86
CA THR A 129 1.56 13.02 2.87
C THR A 129 0.78 12.98 1.56
N CYS A 130 0.78 11.80 0.92
CA CYS A 130 0.05 11.56 -0.32
C CYS A 130 -0.95 10.43 -0.11
N VAL A 131 -2.17 10.60 -0.59
CA VAL A 131 -3.27 9.65 -0.37
C VAL A 131 -3.82 9.19 -1.71
N LYS A 132 -3.72 7.89 -1.95
CA LYS A 132 -4.24 7.24 -3.17
C LYS A 132 -5.28 6.20 -2.77
N SER A 133 -6.33 6.05 -3.55
CA SER A 133 -7.36 5.04 -3.31
C SER A 133 -7.71 4.30 -4.57
N VAL A 134 -8.04 3.02 -4.45
CA VAL A 134 -8.65 2.22 -5.51
C VAL A 134 -9.77 1.38 -4.93
N GLU A 135 -10.77 1.08 -5.75
CA GLU A 135 -11.86 0.17 -5.44
C GLU A 135 -12.03 -0.82 -6.60
N GLN A 136 -12.13 -2.11 -6.27
CA GLN A 136 -12.28 -3.18 -7.25
C GLN A 136 -13.37 -4.17 -6.81
N THR A 137 -13.98 -4.83 -7.79
CA THR A 137 -14.97 -5.88 -7.57
C THR A 137 -14.33 -7.26 -7.57
N PHE A 138 -14.63 -8.07 -6.56
CA PHE A 138 -14.18 -9.44 -6.47
C PHE A 138 -15.34 -10.43 -6.30
N SER A 139 -15.11 -11.65 -6.79
CA SER A 139 -15.98 -12.81 -6.59
C SER A 139 -15.22 -13.86 -5.78
N GLN A 140 -15.85 -14.42 -4.75
CA GLN A 140 -15.23 -15.42 -3.87
C GLN A 140 -16.21 -16.54 -3.53
N GLY A 141 -15.79 -17.79 -3.72
CA GLY A 141 -16.53 -18.98 -3.28
C GLY A 141 -17.91 -19.13 -3.93
N ILE A 142 -18.05 -18.69 -5.18
CA ILE A 142 -19.21 -18.96 -6.03
C ILE A 142 -18.98 -20.27 -6.79
#